data_AF-A0A6P5I9N7-F1
#
_entry.id   AF-A0A6P5I9N7-F1
#
_cell.length_a   1.000
_cell.length_b   1.000
_cell.length_c   1.000
_cell.angle_alpha   90.00
_cell.angle_beta   90.00
_cell.angle_gamma   90.00
#
_symmetry.space_group_name_H-M   'P 1'
#
loop_
_entity.id
_entity.type
_entity.pdbx_description
1 polymer ?
#
loop_
_entity_poly.entity_id
_entity_poly.type
_entity_poly.pdbx_seq_one_letter_code
_entity_poly.pdbx_strand_id
1 'polypeptide(L)'
;MGDWSFLGRLLTEVQNHSTVIGKIWLTALLIFRILLVTLVGNAVYGDEQSKFTCNTLQPGCTNVCYNSFAPISHLRFWIFQIVLVATPSIFYIVCVMHQVALEEWIDVERDRLLELWQKQATSHQAFPQSDSGVLVPSSSFESQSLEEAEEILPKHAGATAQDPIQLANRVLVIYIAHVVLRSFLELGFLVGQY
;
A
#
# COMPACT_ATOMS: atom_id res chain seq x y z
N MET A 1 -4.23 -22.04 12.26
CA MET A 1 -2.95 -21.78 11.57
C MET A 1 -2.91 -20.32 11.20
N GLY A 2 -1.93 -19.55 11.67
CA GLY A 2 -1.78 -18.13 11.31
C GLY A 2 -1.16 -17.98 9.93
N ASP A 3 -1.66 -17.05 9.12
CA ASP A 3 -1.23 -16.85 7.75
C ASP A 3 0.21 -16.30 7.66
N TRP A 4 1.17 -17.20 7.41
CA TRP A 4 2.58 -16.90 7.18
C TRP A 4 2.83 -16.07 5.90
N SER A 5 1.83 -15.97 5.02
CA SER A 5 1.87 -15.20 3.77
C SER A 5 2.09 -13.70 4.04
N PHE A 6 1.56 -13.20 5.15
CA PHE A 6 1.67 -11.81 5.54
C PHE A 6 3.10 -11.43 5.97
N LEU A 7 3.73 -12.27 6.79
CA LEU A 7 5.15 -12.12 7.13
C LEU A 7 6.03 -12.18 5.89
N GLY A 8 5.74 -13.12 4.97
CA GLY A 8 6.45 -13.25 3.70
C GLY A 8 6.40 -11.97 2.87
N ARG A 9 5.21 -11.36 2.72
CA ARG A 9 5.05 -10.09 1.98
C ARG A 9 5.76 -8.92 2.63
N LEU A 10 5.73 -8.81 3.96
CA LEU A 10 6.50 -7.82 4.72
C LEU A 10 8.02 -7.98 4.52
N LEU A 11 8.51 -9.23 4.56
CA LEU A 11 9.91 -9.57 4.34
C LEU A 11 10.35 -9.20 2.91
N THR A 12 9.51 -9.46 1.91
CA THR A 12 9.78 -9.11 0.51
C THR A 12 9.79 -7.61 0.26
N GLU A 13 8.88 -6.85 0.89
CA GLU A 13 8.80 -5.41 0.70
C GLU A 13 10.03 -4.66 1.26
N VAL A 14 10.49 -5.06 2.46
CA VAL A 14 11.73 -4.50 3.06
C VAL A 14 12.95 -4.77 2.19
N GLN A 15 12.92 -5.84 1.39
CA GLN A 15 14.01 -6.26 0.50
C GLN A 15 14.10 -5.42 -0.80
N ASN A 16 13.05 -4.70 -1.19
CA ASN A 16 12.98 -4.07 -2.50
C ASN A 16 13.75 -2.73 -2.59
N HIS A 17 14.03 -2.08 -1.47
CA HIS A 17 14.49 -0.68 -1.44
C HIS A 17 15.95 -0.43 -1.00
N SER A 18 16.78 -1.45 -0.75
CA SER A 18 18.19 -1.27 -0.32
C SER A 18 19.23 -1.88 -1.27
N THR A 19 20.48 -1.44 -1.18
CA THR A 19 21.63 -2.06 -1.85
C THR A 19 21.75 -3.54 -1.48
N VAL A 20 22.31 -4.40 -2.34
CA VAL A 20 22.35 -5.87 -2.15
C VAL A 20 22.87 -6.30 -0.78
N ILE A 21 23.84 -5.57 -0.21
CA ILE A 21 24.39 -5.83 1.12
C ILE A 21 23.41 -5.44 2.25
N GLY A 22 22.70 -4.31 2.09
CA GLY A 22 21.67 -3.84 3.02
C GLY A 22 20.46 -4.78 3.03
N LYS A 23 20.11 -5.37 1.87
CA LYS A 23 19.05 -6.37 1.75
C LYS A 23 19.30 -7.57 2.66
N ILE A 24 20.51 -8.15 2.62
CA ILE A 24 20.85 -9.34 3.41
C ILE A 24 20.87 -8.99 4.90
N TRP A 25 21.47 -7.86 5.27
CA TRP A 25 21.59 -7.44 6.67
C TRP A 25 20.24 -7.10 7.31
N LEU A 26 19.39 -6.32 6.62
CA LEU A 26 18.06 -5.96 7.12
C LEU A 26 17.15 -7.18 7.24
N THR A 27 17.16 -8.08 6.25
CA THR A 27 16.37 -9.32 6.30
C THR A 27 16.84 -10.23 7.44
N ALA A 28 18.15 -10.39 7.63
CA ALA A 28 18.70 -11.18 8.73
C ALA A 28 18.31 -10.61 10.09
N LEU A 29 18.42 -9.29 10.29
CA LEU A 29 18.01 -8.63 11.53
C LEU A 29 16.51 -8.74 11.81
N LEU A 30 15.66 -8.63 10.78
CA LEU A 30 14.21 -8.75 10.93
C LEU A 30 13.81 -10.17 11.37
N ILE A 31 14.37 -11.20 10.70
CA ILE A 31 14.13 -12.60 11.04
C ILE A 31 14.63 -12.89 12.45
N PHE A 32 15.86 -12.49 12.77
CA PHE A 32 16.42 -12.65 14.10
C PHE A 32 15.56 -12.00 15.18
N ARG A 33 15.05 -10.79 14.93
CA ARG A 33 14.16 -10.07 15.85
C ARG A 33 12.86 -10.84 16.10
N ILE A 34 12.20 -11.32 15.04
CA ILE A 34 10.96 -12.10 15.17
C ILE A 34 11.22 -13.40 15.95
N LEU A 35 12.31 -14.11 15.64
CA LEU A 35 12.69 -15.33 16.34
C LEU A 35 12.98 -15.08 17.83
N LEU A 36 13.67 -13.99 18.17
CA LEU A 36 13.89 -13.62 19.57
C LEU A 36 12.58 -13.34 20.30
N VAL A 37 11.69 -12.52 19.73
CA VAL A 37 10.42 -12.18 20.38
C VAL A 37 9.56 -13.42 20.58
N THR A 38 9.50 -14.31 19.59
CA THR A 38 8.64 -15.50 19.63
C THR A 38 9.21 -16.64 20.47
N LEU A 39 10.51 -16.92 20.38
CA LEU A 39 11.13 -18.03 21.10
C LEU A 39 11.56 -17.60 22.50
N VAL A 40 12.38 -16.55 22.61
CA VAL A 40 12.93 -16.10 23.89
C VAL A 40 11.85 -15.43 24.73
N GLY A 41 10.97 -14.65 24.08
CA GLY A 41 9.85 -14.02 24.77
C GLY A 41 8.98 -15.04 25.50
N ASN A 42 8.52 -16.08 24.80
CA ASN A 42 7.67 -17.11 25.40
C ASN A 42 8.42 -17.94 26.46
N ALA A 43 9.71 -18.22 26.26
CA ALA A 43 10.49 -19.02 27.21
C ALA A 43 10.83 -18.26 28.50
N VAL A 44 11.04 -16.94 28.44
CA VAL A 44 11.51 -16.13 29.58
C VAL A 44 10.35 -15.43 30.30
N TYR A 45 9.35 -14.96 29.56
CA TYR A 45 8.23 -14.18 30.10
C TYR A 45 6.90 -14.95 30.09
N GLY A 46 6.89 -16.23 29.70
CA GLY A 46 5.67 -17.05 29.68
C GLY A 46 5.15 -17.42 31.08
N ASP A 47 6.02 -17.46 32.09
CA ASP A 47 5.73 -17.89 33.45
C ASP A 47 6.01 -16.81 34.52
N GLU A 48 6.11 -15.55 34.09
CA GLU A 48 6.38 -14.39 34.95
C GLU A 48 5.34 -14.24 36.08
N GLN A 49 4.05 -14.44 35.79
CA GLN A 49 2.98 -14.27 36.77
C GLN A 49 2.91 -15.45 37.76
N SER A 50 3.22 -16.67 37.32
CA SER A 50 3.15 -17.86 38.19
C SER A 50 4.34 -17.98 39.13
N LYS A 51 5.49 -17.41 38.77
CA LYS A 51 6.70 -17.37 39.61
C LYS A 51 6.79 -16.14 40.51
N PHE A 52 5.90 -15.16 40.36
CA PHE A 52 5.86 -13.97 41.21
C PHE A 52 5.35 -14.33 42.62
N THR A 53 6.15 -14.10 43.64
CA THR A 53 5.81 -14.42 45.05
C THR A 53 5.83 -13.17 45.91
N CYS A 54 4.87 -13.09 46.84
CA CYS A 54 4.80 -12.04 47.85
C CYS A 54 4.94 -12.66 49.24
N ASN A 55 5.74 -12.04 50.12
CA ASN A 55 5.91 -12.50 51.50
C ASN A 55 4.72 -12.05 52.37
N THR A 56 3.56 -12.65 52.13
CA THR A 56 2.32 -12.40 52.87
C THR A 56 1.37 -13.59 52.76
N LEU A 57 0.52 -13.77 53.78
CA LEU A 57 -0.55 -14.77 53.79
C LEU A 57 -1.89 -14.20 53.28
N GLN A 58 -1.93 -12.92 52.92
CA GLN A 58 -3.14 -12.24 52.44
C GLN A 58 -3.54 -12.77 51.04
N PRO A 59 -4.75 -13.35 50.87
CA PRO A 59 -5.20 -13.82 49.56
C PRO A 59 -5.37 -12.62 48.60
N GLY A 60 -4.97 -12.81 47.34
CA GLY A 60 -5.09 -11.80 46.29
C GLY A 60 -3.99 -10.72 46.26
N CYS A 61 -3.16 -10.60 47.31
CA CYS A 61 -2.07 -9.60 47.35
C CYS A 61 -1.08 -9.79 46.19
N THR A 62 -0.68 -11.03 45.89
CA THR A 62 0.22 -11.34 44.78
C THR A 62 -0.28 -10.81 43.44
N ASN A 63 -1.60 -10.87 43.19
CA ASN A 63 -2.18 -10.43 41.91
C ASN A 63 -2.16 -8.90 41.78
N VAL A 64 -2.45 -8.19 42.87
CA VAL A 64 -2.41 -6.71 42.92
C VAL A 64 -0.97 -6.21 42.85
N CYS A 65 -0.06 -6.80 43.62
CA CYS A 65 1.36 -6.46 43.58
C CYS A 65 1.98 -6.72 42.21
N TYR A 66 1.63 -7.83 41.56
CA TYR A 66 2.09 -8.13 40.20
C TYR A 66 1.61 -7.06 39.21
N ASN A 67 0.31 -6.71 39.25
CA ASN A 67 -0.25 -5.69 38.36
C ASN A 67 0.34 -4.28 38.62
N SER A 68 0.76 -3.99 39.84
CA SER A 68 1.44 -2.74 40.20
C SER A 68 2.91 -2.72 39.76
N PHE A 69 3.61 -3.85 39.89
CA PHE A 69 5.02 -4.00 39.53
C PHE A 69 5.22 -4.01 38.00
N ALA A 70 4.38 -4.76 37.28
CA ALA A 70 4.47 -4.94 35.84
C ALA A 70 3.09 -4.73 35.18
N PRO A 71 2.60 -3.48 35.08
CA PRO A 71 1.29 -3.18 34.49
C PRO A 71 1.21 -3.61 33.00
N ILE A 72 2.34 -3.60 32.30
CA ILE A 72 2.52 -4.19 30.97
C ILE A 72 3.77 -5.05 31.02
N SER A 73 3.67 -6.33 30.65
CA SER A 73 4.85 -7.18 30.53
C SER A 73 5.65 -6.87 29.29
N HIS A 74 6.97 -7.08 29.36
CA HIS A 74 7.88 -6.85 28.24
C HIS A 74 7.45 -7.61 26.98
N LEU A 75 7.00 -8.85 27.11
CA LEU A 75 6.51 -9.62 25.98
C LEU A 75 5.34 -8.92 25.26
N ARG A 76 4.36 -8.43 26.00
CA ARG A 76 3.21 -7.72 25.42
C ARG A 76 3.64 -6.43 24.75
N PHE A 77 4.56 -5.67 25.37
CA PHE A 77 5.14 -4.46 24.77
C PHE A 77 5.81 -4.76 23.42
N TRP A 78 6.61 -5.83 23.35
CA TRP A 78 7.34 -6.23 22.14
C TRP A 78 6.40 -6.70 21.03
N ILE A 79 5.31 -7.39 21.38
CA ILE A 79 4.27 -7.78 20.42
C ILE A 79 3.58 -6.54 19.85
N PHE A 80 3.16 -5.60 20.71
CA PHE A 80 2.56 -4.35 20.24
C PHE A 80 3.52 -3.55 19.36
N GLN A 81 4.80 -3.53 19.70
CA GLN A 81 5.84 -2.92 18.86
C GLN A 81 5.85 -3.53 17.45
N ILE A 82 5.90 -4.86 17.34
CA ILE A 82 5.92 -5.53 16.02
C ILE A 82 4.65 -5.20 15.23
N VAL A 83 3.48 -5.28 15.87
CA VAL A 83 2.19 -5.02 15.19
C VAL A 83 2.13 -3.59 14.68
N LEU A 84 2.39 -2.59 15.53
CA LEU A 84 2.31 -1.18 15.15
C LEU A 84 3.39 -0.79 14.13
N VAL A 85 4.61 -1.32 14.24
CA VAL A 85 5.68 -1.06 13.26
C VAL A 85 5.39 -1.75 11.92
N ALA A 86 4.69 -2.89 11.93
CA ALA A 86 4.23 -3.56 10.71
C ALA A 86 3.11 -2.76 10.00
N THR A 87 2.17 -2.17 10.74
CA THR A 87 0.97 -1.50 10.19
C THR A 87 1.25 -0.51 9.05
N PRO A 88 2.20 0.44 9.16
CA PRO A 88 2.55 1.34 8.05
C PRO A 88 2.96 0.59 6.78
N SER A 89 3.69 -0.52 6.93
CA SER A 89 4.19 -1.32 5.81
C SER A 89 3.06 -2.09 5.12
N ILE A 90 2.08 -2.59 5.90
CA ILE A 90 0.86 -3.19 5.32
C ILE A 90 0.12 -2.15 4.50
N PHE A 91 -0.11 -0.98 5.10
CA PHE A 91 -0.87 0.09 4.47
C PHE A 91 -0.21 0.53 3.16
N TYR A 92 1.13 0.69 3.17
CA TYR A 92 1.90 0.97 1.96
C TYR A 92 1.65 -0.06 0.85
N ILE A 93 1.81 -1.36 1.15
CA ILE A 93 1.61 -2.44 0.18
C ILE A 93 0.17 -2.40 -0.37
N VAL A 94 -0.82 -2.25 0.51
CA VAL A 94 -2.24 -2.17 0.09
C VAL A 94 -2.47 -0.97 -0.82
N CYS A 95 -1.92 0.20 -0.50
CA CYS A 95 -2.04 1.40 -1.32
C CYS A 95 -1.36 1.26 -2.68
N VAL A 96 -0.18 0.63 -2.75
CA VAL A 96 0.53 0.39 -4.02
C VAL A 96 -0.23 -0.63 -4.86
N MET A 97 -0.64 -1.76 -4.27
CA MET A 97 -1.42 -2.79 -4.95
C MET A 97 -2.75 -2.25 -5.48
N HIS A 98 -3.44 -1.41 -4.70
CA HIS A 98 -4.66 -0.75 -5.13
C HIS A 98 -4.42 0.21 -6.29
N GLN A 99 -3.31 0.96 -6.28
CA GLN A 99 -2.97 1.86 -7.39
C GLN A 99 -2.67 1.08 -8.68
N VAL A 100 -1.89 0.00 -8.60
CA VAL A 100 -1.58 -0.85 -9.76
C VAL A 100 -2.86 -1.47 -10.34
N ALA A 101 -3.73 -2.02 -9.48
CA ALA A 101 -5.00 -2.60 -9.92
C ALA A 101 -5.94 -1.56 -10.55
N LEU A 102 -5.92 -0.32 -10.04
CA LEU A 102 -6.70 0.78 -10.60
C LEU A 102 -6.15 1.20 -11.97
N GLU A 103 -4.84 1.26 -12.12
CA GLU A 103 -4.18 1.61 -13.39
C GLU A 103 -4.47 0.56 -14.47
N GLU A 104 -4.37 -0.73 -14.13
CA GLU A 104 -4.77 -1.82 -15.03
C GLU A 104 -6.25 -1.71 -15.46
N TRP A 105 -7.16 -1.36 -14.54
CA TRP A 105 -8.58 -1.18 -14.88
C TRP A 105 -8.82 0.01 -15.81
N ILE A 106 -8.13 1.13 -15.57
CA ILE A 106 -8.21 2.33 -16.42
C ILE A 106 -7.72 2.03 -17.84
N ASP A 107 -6.63 1.26 -17.97
CA ASP A 107 -6.07 0.90 -19.27
C ASP A 107 -7.02 0.01 -20.08
N VAL A 108 -7.65 -0.97 -19.44
CA VAL A 108 -8.67 -1.82 -20.09
C VAL A 108 -9.87 -1.00 -20.58
N GLU A 109 -10.34 -0.03 -19.80
CA GLU A 109 -11.47 0.81 -20.21
C GLU A 109 -11.08 1.77 -21.33
N ARG A 110 -9.85 2.31 -21.30
CA ARG A 110 -9.29 3.14 -22.37
C ARG A 110 -9.28 2.39 -23.70
N ASP A 111 -8.80 1.15 -23.71
CA ASP A 111 -8.77 0.31 -24.91
C ASP A 111 -10.18 0.05 -25.47
N ARG A 112 -11.17 -0.19 -24.59
CA ARG A 112 -12.58 -0.33 -25.00
C ARG A 112 -13.14 0.94 -25.63
N LEU A 113 -12.87 2.11 -25.04
CA LEU A 113 -13.33 3.38 -25.58
C LEU A 113 -12.68 3.68 -26.94
N LEU A 114 -11.41 3.36 -27.11
CA LEU A 114 -10.71 3.48 -28.40
C LEU A 114 -11.32 2.58 -29.47
N GLU A 115 -11.66 1.33 -29.14
CA GLU A 115 -12.36 0.44 -30.07
C GLU A 115 -13.73 0.97 -30.50
N LEU A 116 -14.49 1.56 -29.55
CA LEU A 116 -15.80 2.15 -29.84
C LEU A 116 -15.68 3.34 -30.78
N TRP A 117 -14.72 4.23 -30.53
CA TRP A 117 -14.42 5.36 -31.40
C TRP A 117 -14.02 4.91 -32.81
N GLN A 118 -13.18 3.88 -32.91
CA GLN A 118 -12.72 3.37 -34.21
C GLN A 118 -13.87 2.75 -35.01
N LYS A 119 -14.76 2.00 -34.35
CA LYS A 119 -15.99 1.48 -34.96
C LYS A 119 -16.90 2.60 -35.48
N GLN A 120 -17.07 3.67 -34.70
CA GLN A 120 -17.88 4.82 -35.12
C GLN A 120 -17.25 5.59 -36.28
N ALA A 121 -15.94 5.79 -36.29
CA ALA A 121 -15.21 6.40 -37.41
C ALA A 121 -15.35 5.57 -38.70
N THR A 122 -15.28 4.24 -38.62
CA THR A 122 -15.51 3.36 -39.78
C THR A 122 -16.97 3.32 -40.25
N SER A 123 -17.95 3.54 -39.35
CA SER A 123 -19.37 3.59 -39.70
C SER A 123 -19.74 4.85 -40.50
N HIS A 124 -19.09 5.98 -40.27
CA HIS A 124 -19.32 7.21 -41.05
C HIS A 124 -18.74 7.15 -42.48
N GLN A 125 -17.89 6.16 -42.78
CA GLN A 125 -17.35 5.92 -44.13
C GLN A 125 -18.21 4.95 -44.98
N ALA A 126 -19.26 4.33 -44.40
CA ALA A 126 -20.17 3.45 -45.11
C ALA A 126 -21.47 4.19 -45.52
N PHE A 127 -21.35 5.28 -46.28
CA PHE A 127 -22.50 5.85 -46.99
C PHE A 127 -22.66 5.10 -48.33
N PRO A 128 -23.82 4.49 -48.64
CA PRO A 128 -24.01 3.85 -49.93
C PRO A 128 -23.99 4.93 -51.00
N GLN A 129 -23.11 4.76 -51.99
CA GLN A 129 -23.02 5.60 -53.17
C GLN A 129 -24.36 5.49 -53.94
N SER A 130 -25.28 6.42 -53.70
CA SER A 130 -26.49 6.57 -54.52
C SER A 130 -26.22 7.67 -55.55
N ASP A 131 -26.07 7.23 -56.77
CA ASP A 131 -25.78 8.00 -57.97
C ASP A 131 -27.00 8.85 -58.34
N SER A 132 -26.92 10.18 -58.15
CA SER A 132 -27.55 11.21 -59.01
C SER A 132 -27.31 12.61 -58.43
N GLY A 133 -26.64 13.44 -59.21
CA GLY A 133 -25.98 14.67 -58.76
C GLY A 133 -26.89 15.83 -58.35
N VAL A 134 -26.40 16.60 -57.38
CA VAL A 134 -26.75 18.00 -57.13
C VAL A 134 -25.49 18.73 -56.64
N LEU A 135 -25.31 19.94 -57.16
CA LEU A 135 -24.18 20.85 -56.96
C LEU A 135 -23.98 21.22 -55.47
N VAL A 136 -22.76 21.08 -54.95
CA VAL A 136 -22.33 21.61 -53.64
C VAL A 136 -22.05 23.11 -53.79
N PRO A 137 -22.53 23.95 -52.86
CA PRO A 137 -21.56 24.79 -52.13
C PRO A 137 -21.99 25.08 -50.68
N SER A 138 -21.19 24.65 -49.68
CA SER A 138 -21.14 25.34 -48.38
C SER A 138 -20.01 24.78 -47.51
N SER A 139 -18.85 25.38 -47.70
CA SER A 139 -17.62 25.26 -46.92
C SER A 139 -17.73 25.93 -45.53
N SER A 140 -18.75 25.61 -44.74
CA SER A 140 -18.98 26.27 -43.45
C SER A 140 -19.39 25.38 -42.29
N PHE A 141 -19.46 24.05 -42.48
CA PHE A 141 -19.86 23.12 -41.41
C PHE A 141 -18.73 22.17 -40.96
N GLU A 142 -17.60 22.14 -41.68
CA GLU A 142 -16.44 21.29 -41.35
C GLU A 142 -15.53 21.86 -40.26
N SER A 143 -15.49 23.18 -40.05
CA SER A 143 -14.62 23.78 -39.03
C SER A 143 -15.20 23.70 -37.61
N GLN A 144 -16.52 23.74 -37.47
CA GLN A 144 -17.17 23.77 -36.15
C GLN A 144 -17.17 22.39 -35.45
N SER A 145 -17.25 21.30 -36.23
CA SER A 145 -17.32 19.94 -35.68
C SER A 145 -15.96 19.33 -35.32
N LEU A 146 -14.85 19.88 -35.85
CA LEU A 146 -13.49 19.50 -35.43
C LEU A 146 -13.08 20.18 -34.12
N GLU A 147 -13.49 21.44 -33.87
CA GLU A 147 -13.27 22.08 -32.57
C GLU A 147 -14.16 21.47 -31.47
N GLU A 148 -15.42 21.13 -31.76
CA GLU A 148 -16.28 20.42 -30.80
C GLU A 148 -15.85 18.96 -30.60
N ALA A 149 -15.32 18.26 -31.61
CA ALA A 149 -14.80 16.91 -31.45
C ALA A 149 -13.49 16.88 -30.65
N GLU A 150 -12.65 17.92 -30.73
CA GLU A 150 -11.48 18.08 -29.87
C GLU A 150 -11.88 18.50 -28.43
N GLU A 151 -13.04 19.15 -28.25
CA GLU A 151 -13.61 19.47 -26.93
C GLU A 151 -14.36 18.29 -26.27
N ILE A 152 -14.93 17.38 -27.07
CA ILE A 152 -15.71 16.20 -26.62
C ILE A 152 -14.84 14.92 -26.57
N LEU A 153 -13.69 14.89 -27.25
CA LEU A 153 -12.58 14.02 -26.87
C LEU A 153 -12.32 14.32 -25.39
N PRO A 154 -12.49 13.34 -24.49
CA PRO A 154 -12.82 13.67 -23.11
C PRO A 154 -11.70 14.55 -22.57
N LYS A 155 -12.05 15.70 -22.00
CA LYS A 155 -11.20 16.47 -21.08
C LYS A 155 -10.67 15.61 -19.90
N HIS A 156 -10.96 14.31 -19.86
CA HIS A 156 -10.33 13.28 -19.04
C HIS A 156 -9.19 12.47 -19.71
N ALA A 157 -9.00 12.50 -21.02
CA ALA A 157 -7.76 12.03 -21.66
C ALA A 157 -6.58 12.96 -21.33
N GLY A 158 -6.85 14.25 -21.07
CA GLY A 158 -5.90 15.18 -20.45
C GLY A 158 -5.62 14.92 -18.97
N ALA A 159 -6.32 13.98 -18.32
CA ALA A 159 -6.08 13.59 -16.93
C ALA A 159 -5.30 12.27 -16.78
N THR A 160 -5.11 11.51 -17.86
CA THR A 160 -4.39 10.23 -17.89
C THR A 160 -3.18 10.19 -18.82
N ALA A 161 -2.70 11.36 -19.25
CA ALA A 161 -1.27 11.59 -19.42
C ALA A 161 -0.72 12.15 -18.09
N GLN A 162 -0.99 11.47 -16.97
CA GLN A 162 -0.25 11.76 -15.76
C GLN A 162 1.16 11.27 -16.04
N ASP A 163 2.10 12.21 -16.26
CA ASP A 163 3.48 11.90 -16.60
C ASP A 163 3.98 10.75 -15.70
N PRO A 164 4.69 9.73 -16.22
CA PRO A 164 5.24 8.65 -15.41
C PRO A 164 6.07 9.18 -14.22
N ILE A 165 6.60 10.40 -14.38
CA ILE A 165 7.30 11.18 -13.36
C ILE A 165 6.38 11.59 -12.19
N GLN A 166 5.13 11.98 -12.45
CA GLN A 166 4.18 12.42 -11.42
C GLN A 166 3.64 11.25 -10.61
N LEU A 167 3.39 10.10 -11.25
CA LEU A 167 3.02 8.86 -10.57
C LEU A 167 4.17 8.34 -9.71
N ALA A 168 5.39 8.30 -10.25
CA ALA A 168 6.59 7.95 -9.49
C ALA A 168 6.79 8.88 -8.27
N ASN A 169 6.54 10.19 -8.43
CA ASN A 169 6.60 11.14 -7.32
C ASN A 169 5.52 10.87 -6.26
N ARG A 170 4.29 10.51 -6.63
CA ARG A 170 3.23 10.16 -5.68
C ARG A 170 3.57 8.89 -4.90
N VAL A 171 4.04 7.85 -5.59
CA VAL A 171 4.48 6.60 -4.96
C VAL A 171 5.68 6.86 -4.04
N LEU A 172 6.63 7.70 -4.47
CA LEU A 172 7.78 8.11 -3.66
C LEU A 172 7.37 8.85 -2.38
N VAL A 173 6.39 9.75 -2.45
CA VAL A 173 5.88 10.45 -1.24
C VAL A 173 5.21 9.46 -0.28
N ILE A 174 4.39 8.55 -0.79
CA ILE A 174 3.73 7.51 0.02
C ILE A 174 4.79 6.60 0.67
N TYR A 175 5.84 6.26 -0.06
CA TYR A 175 6.99 5.50 0.43
C TYR A 175 7.76 6.25 1.53
N ILE A 176 8.09 7.53 1.31
CA ILE A 176 8.79 8.36 2.30
C ILE A 176 7.94 8.47 3.57
N ALA A 177 6.64 8.75 3.43
CA ALA A 177 5.72 8.85 4.57
C ALA A 177 5.65 7.53 5.35
N HIS A 178 5.60 6.39 4.66
CA HIS A 178 5.66 5.05 5.26
C HIS A 178 6.94 4.84 6.07
N VAL A 179 8.11 5.11 5.49
CA VAL A 179 9.42 4.93 6.13
C VAL A 179 9.57 5.85 7.34
N VAL A 180 9.14 7.12 7.21
CA VAL A 180 9.18 8.10 8.31
C VAL A 180 8.27 7.66 9.45
N LEU A 181 7.01 7.30 9.16
CA LEU A 181 6.06 6.83 10.17
C LEU A 181 6.60 5.59 10.90
N ARG A 182 7.16 4.63 10.16
CA ARG A 182 7.79 3.45 10.75
C ARG A 182 8.95 3.82 11.67
N SER A 183 9.82 4.73 11.24
CA SER A 183 10.97 5.17 12.01
C SER A 183 10.56 5.88 13.31
N PHE A 184 9.53 6.73 13.25
CA PHE A 184 8.97 7.38 14.44
C PHE A 184 8.37 6.38 15.43
N LEU A 185 7.64 5.36 14.94
CA LEU A 185 7.11 4.31 15.80
C LEU A 185 8.23 3.48 16.44
N GLU A 186 9.22 3.05 15.66
CA GLU A 186 10.37 2.30 16.20
C GLU A 186 11.12 3.11 17.27
N LEU A 187 11.36 4.40 17.04
CA LEU A 187 11.97 5.29 18.01
C LEU A 187 11.10 5.49 19.25
N GLY A 188 9.79 5.66 19.09
CA GLY A 188 8.84 5.79 20.19
C GLY A 188 8.85 4.58 21.12
N PHE A 189 8.87 3.37 20.54
CA PHE A 189 9.00 2.14 21.33
C PHE A 189 10.39 1.98 21.97
N LEU A 190 11.45 2.46 21.32
CA LEU A 190 12.79 2.44 21.90
C LEU A 190 12.90 3.37 23.11
N VAL A 191 12.32 4.57 23.04
CA VAL A 191 12.23 5.50 24.17
C VAL A 191 11.31 4.95 25.26
N GLY A 192 10.17 4.35 24.89
CA GLY A 192 9.24 3.76 25.87
C GLY A 192 9.76 2.52 26.59
N GLN A 193 10.83 1.89 26.09
CA GLN A 193 11.51 0.78 26.74
C GLN A 193 12.56 1.25 27.76
N TYR A 194 13.07 2.48 27.62
CA TYR A 194 14.09 3.07 28.48
C TYR A 194 13.46 3.76 29.70
#